data_AF-A0A957RLA9-F1
#
_entry.id   AF-A0A957RLA9-F1
#
_cell.length_a   1.000
_cell.length_b   1.000
_cell.length_c   1.000
_cell.angle_alpha   90.00
_cell.angle_beta   90.00
_cell.angle_gamma   90.00
#
_symmetry.space_group_name_H-M   'P 1'
#
loop_
_entity.id
_entity.type
_entity.pdbx_description
1 polymer ?
#
loop_
_entity_poly.entity_id
_entity_poly.type
_entity_poly.pdbx_seq_one_letter_code
_entity_poly.pdbx_strand_id
1 'polypeptide(L)'
;YAQRAAPDQLKQVVRTILLSPEFSATWGAKIKRPYDFTISLLRATNANFVWSDSFGWRYDAMGQAMFNWRPPDGYPDRKENWSSTMPMLQRWRTCNWLMDGWKIGGDGADKNDLRIDCRSQMPAGITTPNAIVDFWIDRILGQPMPAEERQAIVDFMAAGRNPESSLDEKQITDRLRFMVGLILNAPAFQWR
;
A
#
# COMPACT_ATOMS: atom_id res chain seq x y z
N TYR A 1 34.58 -20.77 3.16
CA TYR A 1 33.85 -22.06 3.09
C TYR A 1 33.60 -22.72 4.46
N ALA A 2 34.11 -22.17 5.57
CA ALA A 2 34.11 -22.84 6.88
C ALA A 2 32.73 -23.10 7.51
N GLN A 3 31.67 -22.39 7.10
CA GLN A 3 30.35 -22.42 7.74
C GLN A 3 29.27 -23.14 6.90
N ARG A 4 29.66 -23.89 5.85
CA ARG A 4 28.69 -24.52 4.92
C ARG A 4 27.75 -25.53 5.59
N ALA A 5 28.24 -26.27 6.58
CA ALA A 5 27.48 -27.30 7.29
C ALA A 5 26.93 -26.82 8.65
N ALA A 6 27.06 -25.53 8.97
CA ALA A 6 26.54 -25.00 10.22
C ALA A 6 24.99 -25.09 10.24
N PRO A 7 24.37 -25.49 11.36
CA PRO A 7 22.91 -25.60 11.46
C PRO A 7 22.20 -24.25 11.30
N ASP A 8 22.90 -23.13 11.51
CA ASP A 8 22.40 -21.76 11.33
C ASP A 8 22.95 -21.07 10.08
N GLN A 9 23.45 -21.82 9.09
CA GLN A 9 24.08 -21.28 7.89
C GLN A 9 23.19 -20.27 7.15
N LEU A 10 21.88 -20.52 7.02
CA LEU A 10 20.94 -19.58 6.40
C LEU A 10 20.84 -18.26 7.19
N LYS A 11 20.81 -18.33 8.52
CA LYS A 11 20.80 -17.15 9.39
C LYS A 11 22.07 -16.33 9.20
N GLN A 12 23.23 -16.98 9.13
CA GLN A 12 24.51 -16.31 8.89
C GLN A 12 24.53 -15.63 7.51
N VAL A 13 24.11 -16.31 6.45
CA VAL A 13 24.05 -15.76 5.09
C VAL A 13 23.10 -14.56 5.01
N VAL A 14 21.88 -14.70 5.53
CA VAL A 14 20.90 -13.61 5.54
C VAL A 14 21.42 -12.42 6.34
N ARG A 15 22.03 -12.65 7.51
CA ARG A 15 22.64 -11.58 8.30
C ARG A 15 23.74 -10.86 7.51
N THR A 16 24.63 -11.59 6.84
CA THR A 16 25.70 -10.99 6.03
C THR A 16 25.13 -10.15 4.89
N ILE A 17 24.09 -10.63 4.19
CA ILE A 17 23.43 -9.87 3.12
C ILE A 17 22.78 -8.60 3.69
N LEU A 18 21.99 -8.71 4.75
CA LEU A 18 21.25 -7.58 5.33
C LEU A 18 22.15 -6.52 5.96
N LEU A 19 23.32 -6.90 6.46
CA LEU A 19 24.31 -5.99 7.06
C LEU A 19 25.36 -5.50 6.06
N SER A 20 25.27 -5.90 4.78
CA SER A 20 26.23 -5.47 3.77
C SER A 20 25.99 -4.00 3.39
N PRO A 21 27.05 -3.21 3.13
CA PRO A 21 26.90 -1.83 2.67
C PRO A 21 26.05 -1.73 1.39
N GLU A 22 26.25 -2.67 0.47
CA GLU A 22 25.52 -2.78 -0.80
C GLU A 22 24.03 -2.94 -0.57
N PHE A 23 23.62 -3.72 0.45
CA PHE A 23 22.20 -3.84 0.78
C PHE A 23 21.68 -2.56 1.44
N SER A 24 22.37 -2.05 2.47
CA SER A 24 21.91 -0.88 3.24
C SER A 24 21.78 0.40 2.40
N ALA A 25 22.55 0.54 1.33
CA ALA A 25 22.55 1.73 0.47
C ALA A 25 21.49 1.69 -0.65
N THR A 26 20.70 0.62 -0.75
CA THR A 26 19.77 0.42 -1.90
C THR A 26 18.34 0.89 -1.66
N TRP A 27 18.00 1.35 -0.45
CA TRP A 27 16.65 1.84 -0.15
C TRP A 27 16.25 2.97 -1.12
N GLY A 28 15.07 2.83 -1.75
CA GLY A 28 14.57 3.82 -2.69
C GLY A 28 15.25 3.79 -4.06
N ALA A 29 16.14 2.83 -4.32
CA ALA A 29 16.69 2.61 -5.66
C ALA A 29 15.67 1.98 -6.61
N LYS A 30 14.62 1.35 -6.08
CA LYS A 30 13.57 0.68 -6.87
C LYS A 30 12.20 1.31 -6.61
N ILE A 31 11.34 1.16 -7.60
CA ILE A 31 9.91 1.44 -7.49
C ILE A 31 9.15 0.11 -7.55
N LYS A 32 8.04 0.00 -6.81
CA LYS A 32 7.13 -1.15 -6.93
C LYS A 32 6.65 -1.26 -8.36
N ARG A 33 6.68 -2.47 -8.92
CA ARG A 33 5.99 -2.79 -10.17
C ARG A 33 4.48 -2.86 -9.89
N PRO A 34 3.60 -2.75 -10.90
CA PRO A 34 2.16 -2.84 -10.68
C PRO A 34 1.73 -4.04 -9.84
N TYR A 35 2.30 -5.23 -10.09
CA TYR A 35 2.06 -6.41 -9.26
C TYR A 35 2.43 -6.20 -7.79
N ASP A 36 3.65 -5.73 -7.52
CA ASP A 36 4.14 -5.49 -6.17
C ASP A 36 3.29 -4.43 -5.44
N PHE A 37 2.89 -3.37 -6.16
CA PHE A 37 2.00 -2.32 -5.67
C PHE A 37 0.62 -2.89 -5.30
N THR A 38 -0.01 -3.62 -6.21
CA THR A 38 -1.35 -4.19 -6.00
C THR A 38 -1.36 -5.17 -4.83
N ILE A 39 -0.39 -6.09 -4.76
CA ILE A 39 -0.32 -7.07 -3.67
C ILE A 39 -0.01 -6.37 -2.33
N SER A 40 0.90 -5.39 -2.32
CA SER A 40 1.18 -4.61 -1.11
C SER A 40 -0.08 -3.90 -0.60
N LEU A 41 -0.86 -3.28 -1.50
CA LEU A 41 -2.08 -2.59 -1.17
C LEU A 41 -3.11 -3.55 -0.58
N LEU A 42 -3.41 -4.64 -1.28
CA LEU A 42 -4.40 -5.63 -0.85
C LEU A 42 -4.05 -6.24 0.52
N ARG A 43 -2.76 -6.48 0.78
CA ARG A 43 -2.29 -7.00 2.06
C ARG A 43 -2.37 -5.96 3.18
N ALA A 44 -1.89 -4.74 2.94
CA ALA A 44 -1.89 -3.68 3.94
C ALA A 44 -3.32 -3.30 4.38
N THR A 45 -4.28 -3.36 3.46
CA THR A 45 -5.69 -3.06 3.72
C THR A 45 -6.53 -4.28 4.08
N ASN A 46 -5.92 -5.46 4.23
CA ASN A 46 -6.60 -6.73 4.50
C ASN A 46 -7.87 -6.93 3.64
N ALA A 47 -7.75 -6.67 2.34
CA ALA A 47 -8.90 -6.65 1.44
C ALA A 47 -9.55 -8.04 1.34
N ASN A 48 -10.89 -8.09 1.34
CA ASN A 48 -11.66 -9.27 0.95
C ASN A 48 -11.54 -9.48 -0.58
N PHE A 49 -10.42 -10.06 -0.98
CA PHE A 49 -10.04 -10.19 -2.36
C PHE A 49 -10.79 -11.34 -3.05
N VAL A 50 -11.48 -10.99 -4.13
CA VAL A 50 -12.07 -11.93 -5.08
C VAL A 50 -11.74 -11.43 -6.47
N TRP A 51 -11.22 -12.33 -7.32
CA TRP A 51 -10.94 -11.99 -8.70
C TRP A 51 -12.23 -11.64 -9.45
N SER A 52 -12.18 -10.60 -10.28
CA SER A 52 -13.26 -10.24 -11.20
C SER A 52 -12.69 -9.65 -12.47
N ASP A 53 -13.44 -9.69 -13.57
CA ASP A 53 -13.02 -9.07 -14.82
C ASP A 53 -12.73 -7.58 -14.62
N SER A 54 -13.58 -6.86 -13.88
CA SER A 54 -13.35 -5.44 -13.57
C SER A 54 -12.02 -5.19 -12.84
N PHE A 55 -11.63 -6.09 -11.94
CA PHE A 55 -10.32 -6.03 -11.29
C PHE A 55 -9.20 -6.25 -12.31
N GLY A 56 -9.31 -7.28 -13.15
CA GLY A 56 -8.35 -7.60 -14.21
C GLY A 56 -8.14 -6.44 -15.19
N TRP A 57 -9.23 -5.85 -15.71
CA TRP A 57 -9.19 -4.69 -16.60
C TRP A 57 -8.45 -3.49 -16.00
N ARG A 58 -8.63 -3.23 -14.69
CA ARG A 58 -7.92 -2.15 -13.98
C ARG A 58 -6.47 -2.49 -13.73
N TYR A 59 -6.20 -3.74 -13.36
CA TYR A 59 -4.85 -4.22 -13.15
C TYR A 59 -4.00 -4.12 -14.43
N ASP A 60 -4.52 -4.61 -15.55
CA ASP A 60 -3.82 -4.61 -16.82
C ASP A 60 -3.52 -3.19 -17.32
N ALA A 61 -4.40 -2.22 -17.01
CA ALA A 61 -4.20 -0.82 -17.35
C ALA A 61 -2.95 -0.19 -16.69
N MET A 62 -2.43 -0.78 -15.61
CA MET A 62 -1.18 -0.34 -14.98
C MET A 62 0.09 -0.76 -15.75
N GLY A 63 -0.04 -1.57 -16.82
CA GLY A 63 1.04 -1.89 -17.76
C GLY A 63 1.83 -3.17 -17.47
N GLN A 64 1.40 -3.99 -16.51
CA GLN A 64 2.01 -5.28 -16.18
C GLN A 64 0.98 -6.41 -16.22
N ALA A 65 0.30 -6.59 -17.35
CA ALA A 65 -0.67 -7.65 -17.52
C ALA A 65 -0.08 -9.04 -17.19
N MET A 66 -0.82 -9.86 -16.45
CA MET A 66 -0.30 -11.15 -15.99
C MET A 66 -0.02 -12.07 -17.19
N PHE A 67 1.15 -12.70 -17.19
CA PHE A 67 1.60 -13.63 -18.24
C PHE A 67 1.66 -13.05 -19.67
N ASN A 68 1.68 -11.72 -19.83
CA ASN A 68 1.66 -11.08 -21.14
C ASN A 68 3.04 -10.59 -21.64
N TRP A 69 4.12 -10.96 -20.93
CA TRP A 69 5.48 -10.64 -21.35
C TRP A 69 5.99 -11.69 -22.35
N ARG A 70 6.24 -11.27 -23.59
CA ARG A 70 6.66 -12.17 -24.68
C ARG A 70 8.13 -12.60 -24.62
N PRO A 71 9.09 -11.70 -24.32
CA PRO A 71 10.49 -12.10 -24.25
C PRO A 71 10.76 -13.10 -23.10
N PRO A 72 11.78 -13.97 -23.21
CA PRO A 72 12.04 -15.05 -22.26
C PRO A 72 12.75 -14.59 -20.96
N ASP A 73 12.82 -13.29 -20.69
CA ASP A 73 13.51 -12.68 -19.55
C ASP A 73 12.57 -12.12 -18.48
N GLY A 74 11.26 -12.09 -18.75
CA GLY A 74 10.24 -11.56 -17.84
C GLY A 74 10.23 -10.03 -17.74
N TYR A 75 9.22 -9.50 -17.06
CA TYR A 75 9.06 -8.06 -16.89
C TYR A 75 10.30 -7.42 -16.22
N PRO A 76 10.79 -6.27 -16.73
CA PRO A 76 12.00 -5.62 -16.22
C PRO A 76 11.83 -5.24 -14.75
N ASP A 77 12.91 -5.34 -13.97
CA ASP A 77 12.96 -4.88 -12.56
C ASP A 77 13.82 -3.61 -12.41
N ARG A 78 13.67 -2.68 -13.36
CA ARG A 78 14.35 -1.38 -13.38
C ARG A 78 13.33 -0.26 -13.24
N LYS A 79 13.66 0.75 -12.43
CA LYS A 79 12.74 1.85 -12.08
C LYS A 79 12.23 2.59 -13.31
N GLU A 80 13.11 2.83 -14.28
CA GLU A 80 12.85 3.64 -15.47
C GLU A 80 11.69 3.07 -16.30
N ASN A 81 11.50 1.74 -16.27
CA ASN A 81 10.41 1.07 -16.96
C ASN A 81 9.04 1.26 -16.29
N TRP A 82 9.00 1.71 -15.03
CA TRP A 82 7.79 1.77 -14.20
C TRP A 82 7.47 3.17 -13.65
N SER A 83 8.34 4.16 -13.89
CA SER A 83 8.21 5.53 -13.38
C SER A 83 7.55 6.50 -14.35
N SER A 84 6.93 6.01 -15.43
CA SER A 84 6.22 6.89 -16.38
C SER A 84 4.87 7.35 -15.83
N THR A 85 4.40 8.52 -16.30
CA THR A 85 3.20 9.17 -15.78
C THR A 85 1.93 8.33 -15.94
N MET A 86 1.80 7.58 -17.03
CA MET A 86 0.58 6.82 -17.33
C MET A 86 0.36 5.64 -16.36
N PRO A 87 1.33 4.74 -16.13
CA PRO A 87 1.23 3.74 -15.07
C PRO A 87 0.95 4.34 -13.68
N MET A 88 1.55 5.48 -13.34
CA MET A 88 1.31 6.12 -12.05
C MET A 88 -0.15 6.59 -11.89
N LEU A 89 -0.70 7.24 -12.91
CA LEU A 89 -2.10 7.65 -12.92
C LEU A 89 -3.05 6.45 -12.78
N GLN A 90 -2.73 5.33 -13.43
CA GLN A 90 -3.55 4.11 -13.36
C GLN A 90 -3.48 3.46 -11.98
N ARG A 91 -2.35 3.55 -11.27
CA ARG A 91 -2.25 3.14 -9.86
C ARG A 91 -3.19 3.95 -8.97
N TRP A 92 -3.18 5.27 -9.09
CA TRP A 92 -4.06 6.14 -8.31
C TRP A 92 -5.54 5.86 -8.59
N ARG A 93 -5.91 5.70 -9.86
CA ARG A 93 -7.28 5.31 -10.26
C ARG A 93 -7.68 3.95 -9.68
N THR A 94 -6.76 2.98 -9.70
CA THR A 94 -7.01 1.65 -9.13
C THR A 94 -7.19 1.73 -7.62
N CYS A 95 -6.32 2.46 -6.91
CA CYS A 95 -6.44 2.68 -5.46
C CYS A 95 -7.79 3.32 -5.11
N ASN A 96 -8.17 4.41 -5.78
CA ASN A 96 -9.44 5.08 -5.51
C ASN A 96 -10.64 4.15 -5.75
N TRP A 97 -10.61 3.37 -6.83
CA TRP A 97 -11.67 2.39 -7.08
C TRP A 97 -11.72 1.29 -6.00
N LEU A 98 -10.58 0.76 -5.56
CA LEU A 98 -10.53 -0.25 -4.49
C LEU A 98 -11.08 0.28 -3.17
N MET A 99 -10.80 1.55 -2.83
CA MET A 99 -11.19 2.16 -1.55
C MET A 99 -12.65 2.61 -1.49
N ASP A 100 -13.25 3.04 -2.61
CA ASP A 100 -14.59 3.67 -2.61
C ASP A 100 -15.62 2.94 -3.48
N GLY A 101 -15.16 2.25 -4.53
CA GLY A 101 -16.03 1.64 -5.54
C GLY A 101 -16.09 0.11 -5.52
N TRP A 102 -15.17 -0.57 -4.84
CA TRP A 102 -15.04 -2.03 -4.89
C TRP A 102 -15.87 -2.69 -3.80
N LYS A 103 -17.10 -3.06 -4.16
CA LYS A 103 -18.10 -3.66 -3.28
C LYS A 103 -18.18 -5.18 -3.47
N ILE A 104 -18.81 -5.87 -2.52
CA ILE A 104 -18.98 -7.33 -2.55
C ILE A 104 -19.79 -7.76 -3.80
N GLY A 105 -20.90 -7.08 -4.08
CA GLY A 105 -21.80 -7.38 -5.19
C GLY A 105 -22.67 -8.63 -4.96
N GLY A 106 -23.41 -9.05 -5.99
CA GLY A 106 -24.32 -10.20 -5.92
C GLY A 106 -25.65 -9.90 -5.20
N ASP A 107 -26.30 -10.95 -4.70
CA ASP A 107 -27.65 -10.87 -4.11
C ASP A 107 -27.66 -11.00 -2.58
N GLY A 108 -26.49 -11.12 -1.95
CA GLY A 108 -26.33 -11.21 -0.50
C GLY A 108 -26.72 -9.91 0.24
N ALA A 109 -26.90 -10.02 1.56
CA ALA A 109 -27.20 -8.85 2.40
C ALA A 109 -26.04 -7.85 2.46
N ASP A 110 -24.81 -8.33 2.27
CA ASP A 110 -23.54 -7.61 2.27
C ASP A 110 -23.15 -7.06 0.89
N LYS A 111 -24.00 -7.21 -0.14
CA LYS A 111 -23.67 -6.84 -1.53
C LYS A 111 -23.20 -5.40 -1.73
N ASN A 112 -23.62 -4.50 -0.84
CA ASN A 112 -23.26 -3.09 -0.87
C ASN A 112 -22.04 -2.73 -0.03
N ASP A 113 -21.53 -3.67 0.75
CA ASP A 113 -20.39 -3.47 1.64
C ASP A 113 -19.12 -3.37 0.81
N LEU A 114 -18.19 -2.52 1.30
CA LEU A 114 -16.88 -2.38 0.70
C LEU A 114 -16.06 -3.63 0.98
N ARG A 115 -15.24 -4.04 0.00
CA ARG A 115 -14.28 -5.14 0.19
C ARG A 115 -13.09 -4.75 1.06
N ILE A 116 -12.91 -3.46 1.31
CA ILE A 116 -11.91 -2.91 2.23
C ILE A 116 -12.66 -2.12 3.30
N ASP A 117 -12.72 -2.68 4.51
CA ASP A 117 -13.26 -1.99 5.68
C ASP A 117 -12.10 -1.50 6.56
N CYS A 118 -11.71 -0.25 6.38
CA CYS A 118 -10.67 0.37 7.20
C CYS A 118 -11.11 0.53 8.66
N ARG A 119 -12.41 0.76 8.92
CA ARG A 119 -12.84 1.12 10.27
C ARG A 119 -12.76 -0.05 11.23
N SER A 120 -13.11 -1.25 10.79
CA SER A 120 -12.98 -2.48 11.59
C SER A 120 -11.54 -2.93 11.82
N GLN A 121 -10.60 -2.45 10.99
CA GLN A 121 -9.18 -2.77 11.12
C GLN A 121 -8.42 -1.88 12.09
N MET A 122 -9.04 -0.81 12.60
CA MET A 122 -8.43 0.15 13.51
C MET A 122 -9.07 0.06 14.91
N PRO A 123 -8.27 0.03 16.00
CA PRO A 123 -8.80 0.05 17.35
C PRO A 123 -9.76 1.23 17.60
N ALA A 124 -10.91 0.96 18.21
CA ALA A 124 -11.94 1.98 18.42
C ALA A 124 -11.52 3.14 19.35
N GLY A 125 -10.46 2.97 20.15
CA GLY A 125 -9.91 4.03 21.00
C GLY A 125 -9.03 5.05 20.27
N ILE A 126 -8.69 4.81 19.00
CA ILE A 126 -7.88 5.73 18.18
C ILE A 126 -8.82 6.71 17.48
N THR A 127 -8.92 7.93 18.02
CA THR A 127 -9.89 8.94 17.57
C THR A 127 -9.30 10.29 17.19
N THR A 128 -8.05 10.58 17.53
CA THR A 128 -7.39 11.84 17.15
C THR A 128 -6.81 11.74 15.74
N PRO A 129 -6.83 12.80 14.92
CA PRO A 129 -6.24 12.79 13.59
C PRO A 129 -4.80 12.28 13.55
N ASN A 130 -3.94 12.72 14.48
CA ASN A 130 -2.56 12.24 14.57
C ASN A 130 -2.49 10.73 14.81
N ALA A 131 -3.20 10.21 15.81
CA ALA A 131 -3.15 8.79 16.13
C ALA A 131 -3.73 7.90 15.02
N ILE A 132 -4.77 8.37 14.32
CA ILE A 132 -5.36 7.68 13.17
C ILE A 132 -4.34 7.58 12.03
N VAL A 133 -3.68 8.69 11.69
CA VAL A 133 -2.69 8.72 10.62
C VAL A 133 -1.49 7.85 10.95
N ASP A 134 -0.96 7.95 12.18
CA ASP A 134 0.20 7.16 12.62
C ASP A 134 -0.09 5.66 12.61
N PHE A 135 -1.28 5.25 13.03
CA PHE A 135 -1.70 3.85 12.96
C PHE A 135 -1.66 3.29 11.53
N TRP A 136 -2.18 4.05 10.56
CA TRP A 136 -2.22 3.61 9.17
C TRP A 136 -0.87 3.74 8.46
N ILE A 137 -0.05 4.72 8.81
CA ILE A 137 1.33 4.83 8.32
C ILE A 137 2.14 3.61 8.74
N ASP A 138 2.11 3.26 10.04
CA ASP A 138 2.83 2.09 10.56
C ASP A 138 2.35 0.80 9.89
N ARG A 139 1.03 0.63 9.78
CA ARG A 139 0.44 -0.55 9.12
C ARG A 139 0.79 -0.67 7.63
N ILE A 140 0.76 0.43 6.88
CA ILE A 140 0.89 0.40 5.41
C ILE A 140 2.36 0.43 4.97
N LEU A 141 3.19 1.25 5.62
CA LEU A 141 4.58 1.47 5.22
C LEU A 141 5.55 0.62 6.03
N GLY A 142 5.22 0.32 7.30
CA GLY A 142 6.13 -0.35 8.23
C GLY A 142 7.41 0.44 8.52
N GLN A 143 7.46 1.71 8.12
CA GLN A 143 8.58 2.64 8.21
C GLN A 143 8.03 4.08 8.35
N PRO A 144 8.79 5.01 8.93
CA PRO A 144 8.35 6.40 9.05
C PRO A 144 8.21 7.08 7.68
N MET A 145 7.16 7.89 7.55
CA MET A 145 6.93 8.78 6.41
C MET A 145 7.64 10.13 6.66
N PRO A 146 8.15 10.83 5.61
CA PRO A 146 8.66 12.18 5.74
C PRO A 146 7.65 13.12 6.42
N ALA A 147 8.15 14.02 7.29
CA ALA A 147 7.29 14.85 8.13
C ALA A 147 6.32 15.73 7.34
N GLU A 148 6.75 16.26 6.18
CA GLU A 148 5.92 17.07 5.29
C GLU A 148 4.77 16.27 4.67
N GLU A 149 5.05 15.05 4.18
CA GLU A 149 4.02 14.14 3.64
C GLU A 149 3.02 13.75 4.73
N ARG A 150 3.52 13.40 5.93
CA ARG A 150 2.67 13.06 7.08
C ARG A 150 1.76 14.22 7.44
N GLN A 151 2.29 15.44 7.52
CA GLN A 151 1.51 16.62 7.92
C GLN A 151 0.34 16.89 6.96
N ALA A 152 0.55 16.76 5.64
CA ALA A 152 -0.54 16.91 4.67
C ALA A 152 -1.68 15.91 4.87
N ILE A 153 -1.36 14.67 5.26
CA ILE A 153 -2.34 13.61 5.54
C ILE A 153 -3.07 13.88 6.87
N VAL A 154 -2.36 14.37 7.88
CA VAL A 154 -2.96 14.82 9.16
C VAL A 154 -3.91 15.98 8.94
N ASP A 155 -3.51 16.98 8.15
CA ASP A 155 -4.35 18.14 7.83
C ASP A 155 -5.64 17.73 7.12
N PHE A 156 -5.55 16.76 6.19
CA PHE A 156 -6.72 16.16 5.55
C PHE A 156 -7.63 15.47 6.56
N MET A 157 -7.07 14.65 7.47
CA MET A 157 -7.86 13.92 8.46
C MET A 157 -8.52 14.85 9.49
N ALA A 158 -7.81 15.90 9.92
CA ALA A 158 -8.30 16.91 10.85
C ALA A 158 -9.38 17.78 10.21
N ALA A 159 -9.22 18.13 8.93
CA ALA A 159 -10.09 19.03 8.17
C ALA A 159 -10.32 20.37 8.90
N GLY A 160 -9.23 21.04 9.25
CA GLY A 160 -9.22 22.35 9.91
C GLY A 160 -9.42 22.34 11.43
N ARG A 161 -9.63 21.16 12.04
CA ARG A 161 -9.67 21.00 13.50
C ARG A 161 -8.28 20.83 14.09
N ASN A 162 -8.17 20.94 15.42
CA ASN A 162 -6.97 20.57 16.14
C ASN A 162 -6.66 19.07 15.95
N PRO A 163 -5.47 18.68 15.45
CA PRO A 163 -5.07 17.28 15.26
C PRO A 163 -4.98 16.42 16.52
N GLU A 164 -5.00 17.05 17.70
CA GLU A 164 -5.02 16.37 19.01
C GLU A 164 -6.44 16.20 19.58
N SER A 165 -7.45 16.83 18.96
CA SER A 165 -8.83 16.69 19.40
C SER A 165 -9.47 15.45 18.79
N SER A 166 -10.17 14.68 19.62
CA SER A 166 -10.91 13.50 19.16
C SER A 166 -11.98 13.85 18.13
N LEU A 167 -12.02 13.07 17.06
CA LEU A 167 -13.08 13.10 16.07
C LEU A 167 -14.24 12.20 16.50
N ASP A 168 -15.45 12.57 16.12
CA ASP A 168 -16.62 11.68 16.26
C ASP A 168 -16.61 10.56 15.20
N GLU A 169 -17.42 9.53 15.40
CA GLU A 169 -17.46 8.35 14.52
C GLU A 169 -17.82 8.68 13.06
N LYS A 170 -18.71 9.66 12.85
CA LYS A 170 -19.11 10.08 11.50
C LYS A 170 -17.95 10.78 10.80
N GLN A 171 -17.26 11.67 11.49
CA GLN A 171 -16.08 12.37 10.99
C GLN A 171 -14.96 11.42 10.61
N ILE A 172 -14.75 10.36 11.40
CA ILE A 172 -13.78 9.31 11.10
C ILE A 172 -14.23 8.56 9.84
N THR A 173 -15.45 8.00 9.85
CA THR A 173 -15.97 7.17 8.75
C THR A 173 -16.00 7.90 7.39
N ASP A 174 -16.37 9.19 7.39
CA ASP A 174 -16.45 9.99 6.17
C ASP A 174 -15.09 10.20 5.50
N ARG A 175 -13.99 10.27 6.27
CA ARG A 175 -12.65 10.63 5.77
C ARG A 175 -11.65 9.48 5.76
N LEU A 176 -11.82 8.46 6.62
CA LEU A 176 -10.84 7.42 6.88
C LEU A 176 -10.38 6.72 5.60
N ARG A 177 -11.30 6.28 4.75
CA ARG A 177 -10.95 5.57 3.51
C ARG A 177 -10.16 6.44 2.54
N PHE A 178 -10.48 7.73 2.45
CA PHE A 178 -9.76 8.65 1.58
C PHE A 178 -8.37 8.95 2.14
N MET A 179 -8.26 9.11 3.46
CA MET A 179 -6.98 9.28 4.15
C MET A 179 -6.06 8.07 3.93
N VAL A 180 -6.59 6.85 4.09
CA VAL A 180 -5.85 5.61 3.77
C VAL A 180 -5.45 5.58 2.29
N GLY A 181 -6.35 5.99 1.38
CA GLY A 181 -6.04 6.14 -0.04
C GLY A 181 -4.91 7.15 -0.33
N LEU A 182 -4.80 8.24 0.44
CA LEU A 182 -3.69 9.18 0.33
C LEU A 182 -2.36 8.53 0.71
N ILE A 183 -2.31 7.76 1.81
CA ILE A 183 -1.09 7.02 2.20
C ILE A 183 -0.68 6.05 1.09
N LEU A 184 -1.63 5.29 0.53
CA LEU A 184 -1.38 4.32 -0.56
C LEU A 184 -0.92 4.99 -1.88
N ASN A 185 -1.31 6.24 -2.10
CA ASN A 185 -0.92 7.00 -3.29
C ASN A 185 0.36 7.84 -3.07
N ALA A 186 0.83 7.97 -1.83
CA ALA A 186 2.00 8.76 -1.48
C ALA A 186 3.28 8.19 -2.11
N PRO A 187 4.29 9.03 -2.40
CA PRO A 187 5.61 8.59 -2.86
C PRO A 187 6.16 7.49 -1.95
N ALA A 188 6.11 7.65 -0.63
CA ALA A 188 6.61 6.67 0.34
C ALA A 188 6.07 5.24 0.13
N PHE A 189 4.85 5.07 -0.40
CA PHE A 189 4.32 3.74 -0.71
C PHE A 189 4.78 3.18 -2.06
N GLN A 190 5.22 4.01 -2.99
CA GLN A 190 5.64 3.60 -4.33
C GLN A 190 7.07 3.03 -4.36
N TRP A 191 7.95 3.51 -3.48
CA TRP A 191 9.36 3.12 -3.44
C TRP A 191 9.59 1.85 -2.61
N ARG A 192 10.71 1.16 -2.88
CA ARG A 192 11.20 0.00 -2.12
C ARG A 192 12.71 -0.10 -2.14
#